data_AF-A0A932BVM7-F1
#
_entry.id   AF-A0A932BVM7-F1
#
_cell.length_a   1.000
_cell.length_b   1.000
_cell.length_c   1.000
_cell.angle_alpha   90.00
_cell.angle_beta   90.00
_cell.angle_gamma   90.00
#
_symmetry.space_group_name_H-M   'P 1'
#
loop_
_entity.id
_entity.type
_entity.pdbx_description
1 polymer ?
#
loop_
_entity_poly.entity_id
_entity_poly.type
_entity_poly.pdbx_seq_one_letter_code
_entity_poly.pdbx_strand_id
1 'polypeptide(L)'
;MKPRPPQPKRSGLISRPGRPAEVEVGELTSDQIQAVSRFPDENPNPVLRIGVDGRVLYANPASASILTALGVEVGGDVTTAWLSAARVAAAEGTNLDLSAGHRTFALRPVEIADLGFLNVYGTDITAERAIVKFPDQNPNPVFRMEWDGRLVYANPASSELIAGLGYRIGSTLAGELFERLITAVRGGTRESVEISSRGRDYALLPVDVPEFGFINIYGTDVTAQNEIRRLHFENQRLLLNILPEAIADRLRAGETLIADRFDDVTLLFADIVGFTAMSSTMSPRELVGVLNEVFTVFDGLVEDHGLEKVKTIGDAYMVIGGLLDTSTDHTERVADLALDLSARLDAIEAASRLGVRFRIGINCGPVVAGVIGTKKFIYDVWGDTVNLAARMESLGVPGRIQVSGAVEERLRGRYQLEARGLIEVKGKGSLPTWFLAGGPGHARRRRQRQRGQAAADQRPGGGIGTGLGADDARG
;
A
#
# COMPACT_ATOMS: atom_id res chain seq x y z
N MET A 1 61.10 -4.92 50.36
CA MET A 1 60.87 -6.27 49.77
C MET A 1 60.94 -6.15 48.25
N LYS A 2 61.77 -7.02 47.64
CA LYS A 2 61.82 -7.43 46.21
C LYS A 2 62.53 -6.52 45.16
N PRO A 3 63.15 -7.13 44.13
CA PRO A 3 64.43 -6.71 43.54
C PRO A 3 64.35 -6.22 42.08
N ARG A 4 65.52 -5.79 41.55
CA ARG A 4 65.82 -5.21 40.22
C ARG A 4 66.06 -6.27 39.10
N PRO A 5 66.17 -5.87 37.81
CA PRO A 5 65.83 -6.59 36.56
C PRO A 5 67.01 -7.38 35.93
N PRO A 6 66.87 -7.99 34.73
CA PRO A 6 67.39 -7.34 33.49
C PRO A 6 66.70 -7.71 32.14
N GLN A 7 67.24 -7.11 31.07
CA GLN A 7 66.82 -6.99 29.66
C GLN A 7 67.38 -8.13 28.71
N PRO A 8 67.21 -8.09 27.35
CA PRO A 8 66.91 -9.22 26.45
C PRO A 8 68.08 -9.82 25.63
N LYS A 9 67.85 -10.88 24.82
CA LYS A 9 68.74 -11.36 23.74
C LYS A 9 68.03 -11.94 22.50
N ARG A 10 68.73 -11.84 21.36
CA ARG A 10 68.38 -12.02 19.92
C ARG A 10 68.65 -13.42 19.32
N SER A 11 68.19 -13.58 18.06
CA SER A 11 68.76 -14.32 16.88
C SER A 11 68.09 -15.65 16.52
N GLY A 12 67.91 -16.05 15.25
CA GLY A 12 68.33 -15.47 13.96
C GLY A 12 67.87 -16.27 12.71
N LEU A 13 68.11 -15.66 11.53
CA LEU A 13 68.37 -16.16 10.15
C LEU A 13 67.46 -17.24 9.49
N ILE A 14 66.73 -16.93 8.39
CA ILE A 14 67.10 -16.90 6.93
C ILE A 14 67.36 -18.30 6.33
N SER A 15 66.54 -18.74 5.34
CA SER A 15 66.95 -19.06 3.95
C SER A 15 65.88 -19.82 3.14
N ARG A 16 65.66 -19.38 1.88
CA ARG A 16 64.92 -20.04 0.77
C ARG A 16 65.64 -21.32 0.30
N PRO A 17 64.97 -22.28 -0.37
CA PRO A 17 65.06 -22.41 -1.84
C PRO A 17 63.72 -22.91 -2.47
N GLY A 18 63.37 -22.72 -3.74
CA GLY A 18 64.08 -23.06 -4.97
C GLY A 18 63.59 -24.44 -5.48
N ARG A 19 62.84 -24.46 -6.60
CA ARG A 19 62.43 -25.66 -7.37
C ARG A 19 63.60 -26.64 -7.50
N PRO A 20 63.37 -27.97 -7.46
CA PRO A 20 63.50 -28.74 -8.71
C PRO A 20 62.61 -30.02 -8.74
N ALA A 21 62.06 -30.38 -9.90
CA ALA A 21 62.53 -31.42 -10.84
C ALA A 21 62.05 -32.85 -10.52
N GLU A 22 61.42 -33.46 -11.51
CA GLU A 22 61.11 -34.88 -11.60
C GLU A 22 62.40 -35.71 -11.73
N VAL A 23 62.54 -36.77 -10.93
CA VAL A 23 63.21 -38.03 -11.31
C VAL A 23 62.58 -39.21 -10.53
N GLU A 24 62.40 -40.30 -11.29
CA GLU A 24 62.05 -41.71 -11.04
C GLU A 24 62.30 -42.34 -9.65
N VAL A 25 61.40 -43.26 -9.24
CA VAL A 25 61.73 -44.42 -8.39
C VAL A 25 60.85 -45.63 -8.74
N GLY A 26 61.48 -46.74 -9.14
CA GLY A 26 61.22 -48.10 -8.62
C GLY A 26 60.13 -48.97 -9.27
N GLU A 27 60.55 -50.11 -9.81
CA GLU A 27 59.70 -51.21 -10.30
C GLU A 27 58.72 -51.71 -9.22
N LEU A 28 57.42 -51.56 -9.47
CA LEU A 28 56.33 -52.17 -8.71
C LEU A 28 56.19 -53.66 -9.11
N THR A 29 55.90 -54.54 -8.16
CA THR A 29 55.62 -55.96 -8.47
C THR A 29 54.29 -56.13 -9.21
N SER A 30 54.15 -57.19 -10.01
CA SER A 30 52.93 -57.48 -10.79
C SER A 30 51.66 -57.53 -9.92
N ASP A 31 51.77 -57.98 -8.66
CA ASP A 31 50.67 -57.99 -7.69
C ASP A 31 50.30 -56.59 -7.17
N GLN A 32 51.27 -55.67 -7.06
CA GLN A 32 51.04 -54.27 -6.70
C GLN A 32 50.41 -53.49 -7.86
N ILE A 33 50.81 -53.78 -9.10
CA ILE A 33 50.16 -53.21 -10.30
C ILE A 33 48.71 -53.70 -10.42
N GLN A 34 48.44 -54.97 -10.05
CA GLN A 34 47.10 -55.56 -10.12
C GLN A 34 46.15 -55.06 -9.01
N ALA A 35 46.68 -54.70 -7.83
CA ALA A 35 45.90 -54.06 -6.76
C ALA A 35 45.61 -52.57 -7.03
N VAL A 36 46.54 -51.88 -7.71
CA VAL A 36 46.39 -50.47 -8.12
C VAL A 36 45.41 -50.30 -9.30
N SER A 37 45.21 -51.34 -10.12
CA SER A 37 44.44 -51.27 -11.38
C SER A 37 43.00 -51.81 -11.34
N ARG A 38 42.35 -51.92 -10.17
CA ARG A 38 40.89 -52.06 -10.13
C ARG A 38 40.22 -50.69 -10.31
N PHE A 39 40.22 -50.24 -11.57
CA PHE A 39 39.40 -49.20 -12.21
C PHE A 39 38.72 -48.15 -11.29
N PRO A 40 39.39 -47.03 -10.94
CA PRO A 40 38.76 -45.85 -10.37
C PRO A 40 38.34 -44.80 -11.42
N ASP A 41 38.88 -44.87 -12.64
CA ASP A 41 38.58 -43.91 -13.73
C ASP A 41 37.19 -44.10 -14.36
N GLU A 42 36.56 -45.26 -14.15
CA GLU A 42 35.17 -45.54 -14.57
C GLU A 42 34.15 -45.30 -13.43
N ASN A 43 34.60 -44.93 -12.22
CA ASN A 43 33.67 -44.66 -11.12
C ASN A 43 32.98 -43.30 -11.36
N PRO A 44 31.65 -43.26 -11.55
CA PRO A 44 30.93 -42.01 -11.78
C PRO A 44 30.92 -41.10 -10.54
N ASN A 45 31.28 -41.62 -9.37
CA ASN A 45 31.34 -40.87 -8.12
C ASN A 45 32.75 -40.35 -7.83
N PRO A 46 32.88 -39.19 -7.15
CA PRO A 46 34.18 -38.67 -6.76
C PRO A 46 35.00 -39.63 -5.89
N VAL A 47 36.26 -39.84 -6.28
CA VAL A 47 37.24 -40.60 -5.50
C VAL A 47 38.55 -39.81 -5.44
N LEU A 48 39.11 -39.69 -4.24
CA LEU A 48 40.44 -39.13 -3.99
C LEU A 48 41.30 -40.12 -3.20
N ARG A 49 42.61 -40.08 -3.42
CA ARG A 49 43.60 -40.80 -2.61
C ARG A 49 44.61 -39.80 -2.09
N ILE A 50 44.86 -39.82 -0.78
CA ILE A 50 45.71 -38.88 -0.07
C ILE A 50 46.77 -39.66 0.70
N GLY A 51 48.04 -39.31 0.55
CA GLY A 51 49.15 -39.91 1.28
C GLY A 51 49.14 -39.58 2.77
N VAL A 52 49.92 -40.31 3.56
CA VAL A 52 50.10 -40.05 5.00
C VAL A 52 50.66 -38.66 5.32
N ASP A 53 51.32 -38.03 4.36
CA ASP A 53 51.87 -36.68 4.41
C ASP A 53 50.82 -35.59 4.08
N GLY A 54 49.62 -35.98 3.64
CA GLY A 54 48.57 -35.06 3.21
C GLY A 54 48.60 -34.75 1.71
N ARG A 55 49.49 -35.39 0.95
CA ARG A 55 49.60 -35.15 -0.49
C ARG A 55 48.51 -35.88 -1.27
N VAL A 56 47.81 -35.19 -2.16
CA VAL A 56 46.80 -35.82 -3.03
C VAL A 56 47.53 -36.64 -4.10
N LEU A 57 47.48 -37.96 -3.99
CA LEU A 57 48.16 -38.90 -4.88
C LEU A 57 47.35 -39.17 -6.16
N TYR A 58 46.01 -39.13 -6.06
CA TYR A 58 45.11 -39.41 -7.17
C TYR A 58 43.75 -38.76 -6.94
N ALA A 59 43.10 -38.33 -8.01
CA ALA A 59 41.70 -37.95 -8.03
C ALA A 59 41.10 -38.23 -9.41
N ASN A 60 39.90 -38.82 -9.46
CA ASN A 60 39.19 -39.05 -10.73
C ASN A 60 38.53 -37.75 -11.24
N PRO A 61 38.06 -37.69 -12.51
CA PRO A 61 37.44 -36.48 -13.06
C PRO A 61 36.23 -35.97 -12.27
N ALA A 62 35.46 -36.87 -11.64
CA ALA A 62 34.31 -36.51 -10.81
C ALA A 62 34.71 -35.71 -9.55
N SER A 63 35.96 -35.81 -9.09
CA SER A 63 36.50 -35.09 -7.93
C SER A 63 36.90 -33.64 -8.19
N ALA A 64 36.78 -33.14 -9.43
CA ALA A 64 37.24 -31.79 -9.78
C ALA A 64 36.65 -30.67 -8.89
N SER A 65 35.36 -30.76 -8.53
CA SER A 65 34.73 -29.77 -7.64
C SER A 65 35.19 -29.88 -6.19
N ILE A 66 35.47 -31.09 -5.71
CA ILE A 66 36.01 -31.32 -4.35
C ILE A 66 37.42 -30.74 -4.25
N LEU A 67 38.28 -31.01 -5.24
CA LEU A 67 39.64 -30.45 -5.32
C LEU A 67 39.61 -28.92 -5.31
N THR A 68 38.74 -28.31 -6.11
CA THR A 68 38.56 -26.85 -6.14
C THR A 68 38.14 -26.30 -4.78
N ALA A 69 37.19 -26.95 -4.09
CA ALA A 69 36.71 -26.51 -2.78
C ALA A 69 37.74 -26.70 -1.66
N LEU A 70 38.60 -27.72 -1.76
CA LEU A 70 39.75 -27.91 -0.88
C LEU A 70 40.93 -26.99 -1.24
N GLY A 71 40.88 -26.31 -2.38
CA GLY A 71 41.94 -25.43 -2.87
C GLY A 71 43.23 -26.19 -3.21
N VAL A 72 43.12 -27.45 -3.63
CA VAL A 72 44.26 -28.36 -3.87
C VAL A 72 44.15 -29.01 -5.25
N GLU A 73 45.29 -29.29 -5.88
CA GLU A 73 45.38 -30.04 -7.12
C GLU A 73 46.03 -31.41 -6.86
N VAL A 74 45.92 -32.35 -7.81
CA VAL A 74 46.63 -33.63 -7.70
C VAL A 74 48.14 -33.36 -7.63
N GLY A 75 48.80 -33.92 -6.62
CA GLY A 75 50.20 -33.66 -6.29
C GLY A 75 50.43 -32.51 -5.30
N GLY A 76 49.40 -31.75 -4.91
CA GLY A 76 49.43 -30.77 -3.83
C GLY A 76 48.97 -31.32 -2.48
N ASP A 77 49.13 -30.54 -1.42
CA ASP A 77 48.85 -30.97 -0.04
C ASP A 77 47.51 -30.41 0.47
N VAL A 78 46.69 -31.28 1.06
CA VAL A 78 45.52 -30.83 1.83
C VAL A 78 45.99 -30.20 3.15
N THR A 79 45.17 -29.28 3.70
CA THR A 79 45.50 -28.65 4.98
C THR A 79 45.61 -29.70 6.09
N THR A 80 46.52 -29.48 7.04
CA THR A 80 46.72 -30.35 8.21
C THR A 80 45.44 -30.48 9.05
N ALA A 81 44.66 -29.39 9.16
CA ALA A 81 43.37 -29.39 9.82
C ALA A 81 42.38 -30.34 9.13
N TRP A 82 42.28 -30.28 7.81
CA TRP A 82 41.39 -31.15 7.05
C TRP A 82 41.82 -32.61 7.11
N LEU A 83 43.13 -32.89 6.97
CA LEU A 83 43.68 -34.24 7.08
C LEU A 83 43.39 -34.85 8.47
N SER A 84 43.53 -34.06 9.53
CA SER A 84 43.22 -34.51 10.89
C SER A 84 41.74 -34.87 11.05
N ALA A 85 40.83 -34.04 10.52
CA ALA A 85 39.41 -34.31 10.54
C ALA A 85 39.05 -35.56 9.72
N ALA A 86 39.71 -35.76 8.57
CA ALA A 86 39.47 -36.92 7.73
C ALA A 86 39.94 -38.23 8.38
N ARG A 87 41.04 -38.21 9.13
CA ARG A 87 41.49 -39.38 9.91
C ARG A 87 40.56 -39.70 11.08
N VAL A 88 40.09 -38.68 11.81
CA VAL A 88 39.10 -38.88 12.88
C VAL A 88 37.83 -39.48 12.30
N ALA A 89 37.32 -38.92 11.19
CA ALA A 89 36.14 -39.45 10.53
C ALA A 89 36.34 -40.88 10.00
N ALA A 90 37.54 -41.23 9.50
CA ALA A 90 37.87 -42.59 9.07
C ALA A 90 37.87 -43.58 10.25
N ALA A 91 38.42 -43.18 11.40
CA ALA A 91 38.45 -44.00 12.61
C ALA A 91 37.05 -44.20 13.22
N GLU A 92 36.18 -43.19 13.11
CA GLU A 92 34.80 -43.22 13.62
C GLU A 92 33.80 -43.79 12.61
N GLY A 93 34.20 -43.99 11.36
CA GLY A 93 33.33 -44.43 10.28
C GLY A 93 32.26 -43.40 9.87
N THR A 94 32.53 -42.11 10.10
CA THR A 94 31.63 -40.98 9.81
C THR A 94 31.99 -40.27 8.50
N ASN A 95 31.09 -39.43 8.00
CA ASN A 95 31.31 -38.64 6.78
C ASN A 95 31.70 -37.19 7.12
N LEU A 96 32.51 -36.57 6.27
CA LEU A 96 32.78 -35.14 6.27
C LEU A 96 31.96 -34.44 5.20
N ASP A 97 31.27 -33.36 5.54
CA ASP A 97 30.58 -32.57 4.54
C ASP A 97 31.51 -31.55 3.88
N LEU A 98 31.43 -31.44 2.56
CA LEU A 98 32.13 -30.42 1.80
C LEU A 98 31.18 -29.73 0.82
N SER A 99 31.09 -28.41 0.93
CA SER A 99 30.36 -27.59 -0.05
C SER A 99 31.30 -27.12 -1.15
N ALA A 100 30.97 -27.42 -2.40
CA ALA A 100 31.75 -27.09 -3.58
C ALA A 100 30.85 -26.43 -4.64
N GLY A 101 30.82 -25.08 -4.63
CA GLY A 101 29.92 -24.30 -5.48
C GLY A 101 28.45 -24.55 -5.11
N HIS A 102 27.64 -25.02 -6.07
CA HIS A 102 26.22 -25.36 -5.88
C HIS A 102 26.00 -26.81 -5.43
N ARG A 103 27.06 -27.59 -5.21
CA ARG A 103 26.99 -29.00 -4.80
C ARG A 103 27.48 -29.20 -3.37
N THR A 104 26.86 -30.11 -2.63
CA THR A 104 27.29 -30.57 -1.31
C THR A 104 27.64 -32.05 -1.39
N PHE A 105 28.85 -32.41 -0.98
CA PHE A 105 29.35 -33.78 -0.98
C PHE A 105 29.48 -34.31 0.44
N ALA A 106 29.00 -35.53 0.68
CA ALA A 106 29.40 -36.33 1.83
C ALA A 106 30.67 -37.11 1.45
N LEU A 107 31.78 -36.79 2.11
CA LEU A 107 33.07 -37.42 1.90
C LEU A 107 33.26 -38.51 2.96
N ARG A 108 33.42 -39.75 2.52
CA ARG A 108 33.69 -40.90 3.37
C ARG A 108 35.18 -41.25 3.29
N PRO A 109 35.99 -40.86 4.30
CA PRO A 109 37.38 -41.25 4.37
C PRO A 109 37.51 -42.69 4.88
N VAL A 110 38.41 -43.45 4.28
CA VAL A 110 38.73 -44.85 4.63
C VAL A 110 40.25 -44.98 4.62
N GLU A 111 40.83 -45.18 5.80
CA GLU A 111 42.27 -45.33 5.96
C GLU A 111 42.71 -46.76 5.64
N ILE A 112 43.73 -46.91 4.80
CA ILE A 112 44.35 -48.20 4.50
C ILE A 112 45.74 -48.21 5.14
N ALA A 113 45.77 -48.55 6.43
CA ALA A 113 46.96 -48.45 7.28
C ALA A 113 48.16 -49.22 6.71
N ASP A 114 47.93 -50.41 6.13
CA ASP A 114 48.99 -51.26 5.58
C ASP A 114 49.67 -50.67 4.33
N LEU A 115 48.99 -49.74 3.63
CA LEU A 115 49.49 -49.13 2.40
C LEU A 115 49.82 -47.64 2.55
N GLY A 116 49.62 -47.07 3.74
CA GLY A 116 50.02 -45.69 4.04
C GLY A 116 49.28 -44.60 3.24
N PHE A 117 48.01 -44.83 2.91
CA PHE A 117 47.16 -43.81 2.28
C PHE A 117 45.70 -43.83 2.75
N LEU A 118 45.02 -42.71 2.57
CA LEU A 118 43.63 -42.45 2.89
C LEU A 118 42.83 -42.34 1.58
N ASN A 119 41.88 -43.24 1.36
CA ASN A 119 40.91 -43.10 0.27
C ASN A 119 39.72 -42.27 0.74
N VAL A 120 39.25 -41.35 -0.08
CA VAL A 120 38.09 -40.50 0.22
C VAL A 120 37.08 -40.67 -0.90
N TYR A 121 35.92 -41.20 -0.56
CA TYR A 121 34.81 -41.40 -1.49
C TYR A 121 33.78 -40.29 -1.31
N GLY A 122 33.47 -39.54 -2.35
CA GLY A 122 32.44 -38.52 -2.33
C GLY A 122 31.11 -39.05 -2.83
N THR A 123 30.03 -38.73 -2.12
CA THR A 123 28.66 -38.87 -2.61
C THR A 123 28.05 -37.49 -2.72
N ASP A 124 27.49 -37.14 -3.88
CA ASP A 124 26.72 -35.90 -4.02
C ASP A 124 25.41 -36.01 -3.23
N ILE A 125 25.32 -35.28 -2.13
CA ILE A 125 24.14 -35.21 -1.24
C ILE A 125 23.38 -33.91 -1.43
N THR A 126 23.62 -33.17 -2.53
CA THR A 126 22.98 -31.87 -2.77
C THR A 126 21.47 -31.98 -2.74
N ALA A 127 20.90 -33.02 -3.36
CA ALA A 127 19.47 -33.29 -3.37
C ALA A 127 18.93 -33.67 -1.97
N GLU A 128 19.63 -34.55 -1.24
CA GLU A 128 19.25 -34.94 0.13
C GLU A 128 19.32 -33.74 1.10
N ARG A 129 20.32 -32.87 0.98
CA ARG A 129 20.46 -31.64 1.77
C ARG A 129 19.43 -30.58 1.41
N ALA A 130 19.04 -30.47 0.15
CA ALA A 130 18.00 -29.55 -0.30
C ALA A 130 16.62 -29.94 0.23
N ILE A 131 16.32 -31.24 0.31
CA ILE A 131 15.09 -31.77 0.93
C ILE A 131 15.07 -31.48 2.44
N VAL A 132 16.23 -31.41 3.10
CA VAL A 132 16.39 -31.26 4.56
C VAL A 132 16.48 -29.79 5.03
N LYS A 133 16.26 -28.78 4.18
CA LYS A 133 15.95 -27.41 4.67
C LYS A 133 14.54 -27.39 5.26
N PHE A 134 14.45 -27.85 6.51
CA PHE A 134 13.29 -28.16 7.34
C PHE A 134 12.03 -27.27 7.14
N PRO A 135 11.04 -27.71 6.35
CA PRO A 135 9.74 -27.03 6.26
C PRO A 135 8.81 -27.39 7.44
N ASP A 136 9.02 -28.56 8.06
CA ASP A 136 8.27 -29.02 9.24
C ASP A 136 8.65 -28.30 10.55
N GLN A 137 9.81 -27.62 10.57
CA GLN A 137 10.23 -26.77 11.69
C GLN A 137 9.91 -25.29 11.46
N ASN A 138 9.40 -24.92 10.28
CA ASN A 138 9.02 -23.55 10.02
C ASN A 138 7.75 -23.23 10.81
N PRO A 139 7.79 -22.27 11.76
CA PRO A 139 6.61 -21.90 12.54
C PRO A 139 5.53 -21.24 11.68
N ASN A 140 5.87 -20.80 10.47
CA ASN A 140 4.95 -20.17 9.53
C ASN A 140 4.40 -21.18 8.50
N PRO A 141 3.23 -20.91 7.90
CA PRO A 141 2.69 -21.75 6.83
C PRO A 141 3.67 -21.95 5.67
N VAL A 142 3.97 -23.20 5.33
CA VAL A 142 4.67 -23.59 4.11
C VAL A 142 3.92 -24.71 3.43
N PHE A 143 3.58 -24.53 2.16
CA PHE A 143 2.96 -25.56 1.34
C PHE A 143 3.50 -25.56 -0.08
N ARG A 144 3.29 -26.67 -0.80
CA ARG A 144 3.80 -26.87 -2.16
C ARG A 144 2.67 -27.25 -3.09
N MET A 145 2.74 -26.73 -4.30
CA MET A 145 1.88 -27.14 -5.40
C MET A 145 2.68 -27.48 -6.65
N GLU A 146 2.18 -28.41 -7.44
CA GLU A 146 2.61 -28.60 -8.83
C GLU A 146 2.11 -27.44 -9.70
N TRP A 147 2.66 -27.30 -10.90
CA TRP A 147 2.30 -26.24 -11.85
C TRP A 147 0.84 -26.29 -12.32
N ASP A 148 0.18 -27.44 -12.17
CA ASP A 148 -1.26 -27.62 -12.44
C ASP A 148 -2.14 -27.21 -11.24
N GLY A 149 -1.54 -26.75 -10.13
CA GLY A 149 -2.21 -26.35 -8.90
C GLY A 149 -2.38 -27.46 -7.88
N ARG A 150 -1.96 -28.71 -8.15
CA ARG A 150 -2.12 -29.82 -7.19
C ARG A 150 -1.26 -29.62 -5.95
N LEU A 151 -1.87 -29.54 -4.78
CA LEU A 151 -1.17 -29.47 -3.49
C LEU A 151 -0.49 -30.80 -3.18
N VAL A 152 0.83 -30.80 -3.06
CA VAL A 152 1.62 -32.02 -2.81
C VAL A 152 2.17 -32.07 -1.39
N TYR A 153 2.29 -30.93 -0.72
CA TYR A 153 2.82 -30.86 0.64
C TYR A 153 2.24 -29.65 1.38
N ALA A 154 2.07 -29.78 2.69
CA ALA A 154 1.75 -28.69 3.59
C ALA A 154 2.30 -29.02 4.99
N ASN A 155 2.98 -28.06 5.61
CA ASN A 155 3.44 -28.21 6.98
C ASN A 155 2.26 -28.03 7.97
N PRO A 156 2.41 -28.41 9.26
CA PRO A 156 1.35 -28.29 10.25
C PRO A 156 0.77 -26.88 10.37
N ALA A 157 1.61 -25.84 10.31
CA ALA A 157 1.20 -24.43 10.35
C ALA A 157 0.28 -24.03 9.17
N SER A 158 0.37 -24.72 8.03
CA SER A 158 -0.50 -24.48 6.87
C SER A 158 -1.88 -25.11 6.98
N SER A 159 -2.10 -26.01 7.95
CA SER A 159 -3.33 -26.80 8.04
C SER A 159 -4.57 -25.93 8.18
N GLU A 160 -4.52 -24.90 9.04
CA GLU A 160 -5.65 -23.97 9.23
C GLU A 160 -5.91 -23.12 8.00
N LEU A 161 -4.84 -22.64 7.35
CA LEU A 161 -4.92 -21.80 6.17
C LEU A 161 -5.54 -22.56 4.99
N ILE A 162 -4.98 -23.73 4.67
CA ILE A 162 -5.42 -24.58 3.56
C ILE A 162 -6.86 -25.05 3.78
N ALA A 163 -7.19 -25.48 5.00
CA ALA A 163 -8.57 -25.87 5.34
C ALA A 163 -9.54 -24.69 5.32
N GLY A 164 -9.09 -23.48 5.70
CA GLY A 164 -9.89 -22.26 5.63
C GLY A 164 -10.16 -21.80 4.21
N LEU A 165 -9.25 -22.09 3.28
CA LEU A 165 -9.44 -21.89 1.84
C LEU A 165 -10.26 -23.01 1.17
N GLY A 166 -10.66 -24.06 1.92
CA GLY A 166 -11.45 -25.18 1.41
C GLY A 166 -10.64 -26.27 0.69
N TYR A 167 -9.32 -26.25 0.79
CA TYR A 167 -8.42 -27.19 0.14
C TYR A 167 -7.89 -28.26 1.11
N ARG A 168 -7.28 -29.31 0.54
CA ARG A 168 -6.55 -30.36 1.27
C ARG A 168 -5.33 -30.81 0.46
N ILE A 169 -4.38 -31.51 1.06
CA ILE A 169 -3.31 -32.16 0.31
C ILE A 169 -3.93 -33.11 -0.73
N GLY A 170 -3.45 -33.06 -1.95
CA GLY A 170 -3.98 -33.77 -3.12
C GLY A 170 -5.08 -33.01 -3.89
N SER A 171 -5.64 -31.94 -3.34
CA SER A 171 -6.57 -31.07 -4.07
C SER A 171 -5.84 -30.10 -5.00
N THR A 172 -6.52 -29.67 -6.06
CA THR A 172 -6.01 -28.70 -7.02
C THR A 172 -6.49 -27.29 -6.65
N LEU A 173 -5.58 -26.37 -6.37
CA LEU A 173 -5.89 -24.94 -6.26
C LEU A 173 -6.40 -24.44 -7.60
N ALA A 174 -7.55 -23.77 -7.58
CA ALA A 174 -8.15 -23.17 -8.77
C ALA A 174 -8.69 -21.76 -8.47
N GLY A 175 -9.00 -21.03 -9.54
CA GLY A 175 -9.59 -19.68 -9.44
C GLY A 175 -8.55 -18.60 -9.13
N GLU A 176 -9.03 -17.50 -8.57
CA GLU A 176 -8.26 -16.24 -8.46
C GLU A 176 -6.93 -16.42 -7.71
N LEU A 177 -6.91 -17.19 -6.61
CA LEU A 177 -5.69 -17.42 -5.85
C LEU A 177 -4.62 -18.14 -6.66
N PHE A 178 -5.00 -19.18 -7.41
CA PHE A 178 -4.07 -19.91 -8.27
C PHE A 178 -3.48 -18.99 -9.35
N GLU A 179 -4.35 -18.25 -10.06
CA GLU A 179 -3.91 -17.32 -11.10
C GLU A 179 -2.97 -16.25 -10.56
N ARG A 180 -3.25 -15.70 -9.38
CA ARG A 180 -2.38 -14.72 -8.71
C ARG A 180 -1.03 -15.31 -8.34
N LEU A 181 -0.99 -16.53 -7.80
CA LEU A 181 0.26 -17.22 -7.45
C LEU A 181 1.11 -17.53 -8.69
N ILE A 182 0.50 -18.06 -9.76
CA ILE A 182 1.20 -18.36 -11.01
C ILE A 182 1.70 -17.07 -11.68
N THR A 183 0.90 -16.00 -11.66
CA THR A 183 1.31 -14.70 -12.20
C THR A 183 2.52 -14.13 -11.45
N ALA A 184 2.51 -14.18 -10.12
CA ALA A 184 3.62 -13.72 -9.30
C ALA A 184 4.92 -14.49 -9.61
N VAL A 185 4.82 -15.82 -9.77
CA VAL A 185 5.96 -16.66 -10.16
C VAL A 185 6.47 -16.32 -11.56
N ARG A 186 5.58 -16.27 -12.57
CA ARG A 186 5.95 -16.01 -13.97
C ARG A 186 6.49 -14.60 -14.19
N GLY A 187 6.04 -13.64 -13.39
CA GLY A 187 6.52 -12.26 -13.42
C GLY A 187 7.97 -12.09 -12.95
N GLY A 188 8.55 -13.12 -12.31
CA GLY A 188 9.91 -13.06 -11.74
C GLY A 188 10.03 -12.10 -10.55
N THR A 189 8.92 -11.52 -10.09
CA THR A 189 8.85 -10.62 -8.95
C THR A 189 8.70 -11.44 -7.67
N ARG A 190 9.41 -11.08 -6.60
CA ARG A 190 9.22 -11.66 -5.24
C ARG A 190 7.97 -11.08 -4.57
N GLU A 191 6.89 -10.92 -5.33
CA GLU A 191 5.65 -10.33 -4.84
C GLU A 191 4.84 -11.36 -4.06
N SER A 192 4.38 -10.93 -2.88
CA SER A 192 3.50 -11.73 -2.06
C SER A 192 2.04 -11.54 -2.46
N VAL A 193 1.30 -12.63 -2.52
CA VAL A 193 -0.15 -12.66 -2.71
C VAL A 193 -0.83 -12.62 -1.34
N GLU A 194 -1.46 -11.51 -1.01
CA GLU A 194 -2.23 -11.39 0.24
C GLU A 194 -3.59 -12.09 0.13
N ILE A 195 -3.93 -12.86 1.16
CA ILE A 195 -5.21 -13.55 1.33
C ILE A 195 -5.70 -13.45 2.77
N SER A 196 -7.03 -13.50 2.96
CA SER A 196 -7.66 -13.58 4.27
C SER A 196 -8.36 -14.93 4.42
N SER A 197 -8.14 -15.60 5.54
CA SER A 197 -8.76 -16.91 5.84
C SER A 197 -9.04 -17.04 7.33
N ARG A 198 -10.29 -17.39 7.68
CA ARG A 198 -10.75 -17.60 9.07
C ARG A 198 -10.36 -16.48 10.06
N GLY A 199 -10.38 -15.23 9.59
CA GLY A 199 -10.08 -14.06 10.43
C GLY A 199 -8.58 -13.76 10.59
N ARG A 200 -7.71 -14.39 9.82
CA ARG A 200 -6.29 -14.05 9.71
C ARG A 200 -5.93 -13.64 8.29
N ASP A 201 -4.96 -12.74 8.17
CA ASP A 201 -4.40 -12.31 6.91
C ASP A 201 -3.01 -12.93 6.72
N TYR A 202 -2.77 -13.49 5.54
CA TYR A 202 -1.51 -14.11 5.17
C TYR A 202 -0.95 -13.49 3.90
N ALA A 203 0.34 -13.16 3.91
CA ALA A 203 1.11 -12.84 2.73
C ALA A 203 1.78 -14.12 2.21
N LEU A 204 1.37 -14.58 1.03
CA LEU A 204 1.90 -15.80 0.40
C LEU A 204 2.97 -15.46 -0.63
N LEU A 205 4.21 -15.88 -0.40
CA LEU A 205 5.30 -15.73 -1.34
C LEU A 205 5.51 -17.04 -2.11
N PRO A 206 5.11 -17.11 -3.39
CA PRO A 206 5.40 -18.26 -4.21
C PRO A 206 6.84 -18.19 -4.75
N VAL A 207 7.54 -19.33 -4.71
CA VAL A 207 8.91 -19.50 -5.16
C VAL A 207 8.96 -20.75 -6.02
N ASP A 208 9.19 -20.57 -7.30
CA ASP A 208 9.38 -21.68 -8.24
C ASP A 208 10.66 -22.44 -7.94
N VAL A 209 10.58 -23.76 -8.10
CA VAL A 209 11.72 -24.67 -7.99
C VAL A 209 11.77 -25.50 -9.28
N PRO A 210 12.30 -24.91 -10.38
CA PRO A 210 12.26 -25.51 -11.72
C PRO A 210 12.84 -26.92 -11.77
N GLU A 211 13.87 -27.19 -10.95
CA GLU A 211 14.60 -28.46 -10.91
C GLU A 211 13.73 -29.64 -10.48
N PHE A 212 12.65 -29.36 -9.74
CA PHE A 212 11.75 -30.38 -9.21
C PHE A 212 10.30 -30.24 -9.69
N GLY A 213 10.00 -29.24 -10.52
CA GLY A 213 8.69 -29.07 -11.14
C GLY A 213 7.56 -28.70 -10.16
N PHE A 214 7.89 -28.05 -9.04
CA PHE A 214 6.90 -27.57 -8.07
C PHE A 214 7.19 -26.14 -7.63
N ILE A 215 6.18 -25.50 -7.05
CA ILE A 215 6.24 -24.16 -6.48
C ILE A 215 6.11 -24.28 -4.96
N ASN A 216 7.06 -23.73 -4.22
CA ASN A 216 6.96 -23.53 -2.77
C ASN A 216 6.17 -22.25 -2.48
N ILE A 217 5.22 -22.29 -1.57
CA ILE A 217 4.50 -21.12 -1.10
C ILE A 217 4.82 -20.93 0.38
N TYR A 218 5.44 -19.79 0.69
CA TYR A 218 5.75 -19.38 2.05
C TYR A 218 4.72 -18.36 2.52
N GLY A 219 3.90 -18.73 3.50
CA GLY A 219 2.97 -17.82 4.14
C GLY A 219 3.61 -17.10 5.31
N THR A 220 3.31 -15.81 5.47
CA THR A 220 3.60 -15.02 6.67
C THR A 220 2.28 -14.50 7.22
N ASP A 221 2.03 -14.68 8.52
CA ASP A 221 0.87 -14.06 9.17
C ASP A 221 1.10 -12.55 9.28
N VAL A 222 0.30 -11.78 8.55
CA VAL A 222 0.34 -10.31 8.49
C VAL A 222 -0.86 -9.68 9.18
N THR A 223 -1.66 -10.46 9.92
CA THR A 223 -2.90 -10.00 10.56
C THR A 223 -2.66 -8.78 11.43
N ALA A 224 -1.67 -8.83 12.33
CA ALA A 224 -1.35 -7.71 13.21
C ALA A 224 -0.86 -6.46 12.44
N GLN A 225 -0.10 -6.66 11.36
CA GLN A 225 0.38 -5.56 10.52
C GLN A 225 -0.76 -4.89 9.76
N ASN A 226 -1.67 -5.68 9.20
CA ASN A 226 -2.85 -5.19 8.49
C ASN A 226 -3.85 -4.54 9.45
N GLU A 227 -4.04 -5.06 10.66
CA GLU A 227 -4.88 -4.43 11.67
C GLU A 227 -4.33 -3.06 12.08
N ILE A 228 -3.03 -2.96 12.33
CA ILE A 228 -2.37 -1.66 12.60
C ILE A 228 -2.53 -0.72 11.40
N ARG A 229 -2.30 -1.19 10.18
CA ARG A 229 -2.45 -0.39 8.95
C ARG A 229 -3.89 0.11 8.80
N ARG A 230 -4.88 -0.74 9.06
CA ARG A 230 -6.30 -0.40 8.99
C ARG A 230 -6.69 0.61 10.07
N LEU A 231 -6.28 0.39 11.32
CA LEU A 231 -6.50 1.33 12.41
C LEU A 231 -5.85 2.68 12.12
N HIS A 232 -4.65 2.68 11.54
CA HIS A 232 -3.96 3.91 11.15
C HIS A 232 -4.74 4.65 10.04
N PHE A 233 -5.21 3.92 9.02
CA PHE A 233 -6.01 4.48 7.94
C PHE A 233 -7.36 5.04 8.44
N GLU A 234 -8.06 4.32 9.32
CA GLU A 234 -9.31 4.78 9.92
C GLU A 234 -9.09 6.04 10.77
N ASN A 235 -8.01 6.07 11.56
CA ASN A 235 -7.65 7.25 12.35
C ASN A 235 -7.30 8.45 11.46
N GLN A 236 -6.52 8.24 10.41
CA GLN A 236 -6.21 9.27 9.41
C GLN A 236 -7.48 9.82 8.75
N ARG A 237 -8.38 8.94 8.30
CA ARG A 237 -9.64 9.36 7.67
C ARG A 237 -10.49 10.20 8.63
N LEU A 238 -10.56 9.81 9.90
CA LEU A 238 -11.31 10.57 10.92
C LEU A 238 -10.68 11.92 11.23
N LEU A 239 -9.34 12.00 11.26
CA LEU A 239 -8.63 13.27 11.43
C LEU A 239 -8.87 14.22 10.24
N LEU A 240 -8.79 13.70 9.01
CA LEU A 240 -9.00 14.47 7.78
C LEU A 240 -10.44 14.92 7.59
N ASN A 241 -11.42 14.24 8.20
CA ASN A 241 -12.80 14.70 8.23
C ASN A 241 -13.03 15.92 9.15
N ILE A 242 -12.07 16.26 10.01
CA ILE A 242 -12.19 17.35 10.99
C ILE A 242 -11.23 18.50 10.67
N LEU A 243 -10.05 18.19 10.11
CA LEU A 243 -9.01 19.14 9.79
C LEU A 243 -8.54 18.94 8.34
N PRO A 244 -8.29 20.02 7.59
CA PRO A 244 -7.61 19.90 6.29
C PRO A 244 -6.25 19.20 6.42
N GLU A 245 -5.86 18.46 5.38
CA GLU A 245 -4.64 17.66 5.37
C GLU A 245 -3.38 18.46 5.73
N ALA A 246 -3.21 19.63 5.11
CA ALA A 246 -2.09 20.52 5.38
C ALA A 246 -1.99 20.97 6.85
N ILE A 247 -3.13 21.14 7.53
CA ILE A 247 -3.19 21.52 8.94
C ILE A 247 -2.90 20.31 9.84
N ALA A 248 -3.42 19.14 9.48
CA ALA A 248 -3.15 17.89 10.20
C ALA A 248 -1.67 17.50 10.15
N ASP A 249 -0.97 17.78 9.06
CA ASP A 249 0.47 17.51 8.91
C ASP A 249 1.31 18.45 9.77
N ARG A 250 0.96 19.74 9.84
CA ARG A 250 1.62 20.72 10.71
C ARG A 250 1.49 20.36 12.19
N LEU A 251 0.30 19.95 12.64
CA LEU A 251 0.09 19.46 14.01
C LEU A 251 0.93 18.20 14.29
N ARG A 252 1.04 17.28 13.33
CA ARG A 252 1.89 16.08 13.44
C ARG A 252 3.38 16.42 13.49
N ALA A 253 3.80 17.48 12.81
CA ALA A 253 5.17 18.01 12.90
C ALA A 253 5.48 18.70 14.24
N GLY A 254 4.49 18.81 15.14
CA GLY A 254 4.65 19.37 16.48
C GLY A 254 4.34 20.86 16.58
N GLU A 255 3.75 21.47 15.55
CA GLU A 255 3.29 22.85 15.62
C GLU A 255 2.10 22.95 16.57
N THR A 256 2.20 23.81 17.58
CA THR A 256 1.19 23.93 18.65
C THR A 256 0.25 25.12 18.48
N LEU A 257 0.66 26.13 17.70
CA LEU A 257 -0.12 27.32 17.41
C LEU A 257 -0.16 27.53 15.89
N ILE A 258 -1.27 27.13 15.29
CA ILE A 258 -1.53 27.35 13.86
C ILE A 258 -2.44 28.56 13.74
N ALA A 259 -1.91 29.66 13.21
CA ALA A 259 -2.65 30.89 12.94
C ALA A 259 -2.04 31.56 11.70
N ASP A 260 -2.72 31.43 10.58
CA ASP A 260 -2.27 31.93 9.29
C ASP A 260 -3.17 33.08 8.83
N ARG A 261 -2.55 34.09 8.22
CA ARG A 261 -3.26 35.20 7.61
C ARG A 261 -3.40 34.96 6.12
N PHE A 262 -4.62 35.12 5.62
CA PHE A 262 -4.95 35.07 4.21
C PHE A 262 -5.44 36.46 3.81
N ASP A 263 -4.73 37.10 2.88
CA ASP A 263 -5.06 38.46 2.47
C ASP A 263 -6.27 38.53 1.53
N ASP A 264 -6.55 37.44 0.83
CA ASP A 264 -7.66 37.36 -0.11
C ASP A 264 -8.36 36.00 -0.05
N VAL A 265 -9.61 36.03 0.42
CA VAL A 265 -10.53 34.88 0.39
C VAL A 265 -11.92 35.35 0.00
N THR A 266 -12.79 34.44 -0.43
CA THR A 266 -14.22 34.70 -0.60
C THR A 266 -15.04 33.76 0.27
N LEU A 267 -15.99 34.33 1.01
CA LEU A 267 -16.84 33.63 1.96
C LEU A 267 -18.28 33.64 1.49
N LEU A 268 -18.96 32.52 1.65
CA LEU A 268 -20.39 32.36 1.46
C LEU A 268 -21.03 31.85 2.75
N PHE A 269 -22.12 32.51 3.15
CA PHE A 269 -23.03 32.04 4.18
C PHE A 269 -24.39 31.75 3.54
N ALA A 270 -24.96 30.59 3.84
CA ALA A 270 -26.31 30.22 3.44
C ALA A 270 -27.12 29.76 4.66
N ASP A 271 -28.26 30.36 4.92
CA ASP A 271 -29.06 30.12 6.14
C ASP A 271 -30.53 29.84 5.82
N ILE A 272 -31.17 28.99 6.63
CA ILE A 272 -32.56 28.58 6.43
C ILE A 272 -33.52 29.66 6.94
N VAL A 273 -34.39 30.12 6.05
CA VAL A 273 -35.43 31.09 6.39
C VAL A 273 -36.47 30.43 7.29
N GLY A 274 -36.64 30.97 8.50
CA GLY A 274 -37.67 30.51 9.44
C GLY A 274 -37.34 29.23 10.17
N PHE A 275 -36.06 28.82 10.21
CA PHE A 275 -35.62 27.59 10.87
C PHE A 275 -36.09 27.48 12.31
N THR A 276 -36.01 28.55 13.12
CA THR A 276 -36.45 28.51 14.52
C THR A 276 -37.92 28.07 14.64
N ALA A 277 -38.80 28.62 13.80
CA ALA A 277 -40.22 28.23 13.79
C ALA A 277 -40.38 26.77 13.32
N MET A 278 -39.70 26.39 12.23
CA MET A 278 -39.71 25.03 11.71
C MET A 278 -39.25 24.00 12.76
N SER A 279 -38.12 24.26 13.42
CA SER A 279 -37.51 23.41 14.43
C SER A 279 -38.39 23.22 15.67
N SER A 280 -39.24 24.20 16.01
CA SER A 280 -40.18 24.10 17.13
C SER A 280 -41.37 23.17 16.87
N THR A 281 -41.64 22.85 15.60
CA THR A 281 -42.79 22.04 15.18
C THR A 281 -42.41 20.63 14.71
N MET A 282 -41.13 20.40 14.40
CA MET A 282 -40.62 19.12 13.93
C MET A 282 -40.08 18.28 15.08
N SER A 283 -40.14 16.94 14.95
CA SER A 283 -39.37 16.08 15.84
C SER A 283 -37.86 16.26 15.59
N PRO A 284 -36.99 16.02 16.59
CA PRO A 284 -35.54 16.11 16.40
C PRO A 284 -35.02 15.23 15.25
N ARG A 285 -35.62 14.05 15.04
CA ARG A 285 -35.21 13.13 13.97
C ARG A 285 -35.55 13.68 12.58
N GLU A 286 -36.74 14.26 12.42
CA GLU A 286 -37.15 14.87 11.16
C GLU A 286 -36.30 16.10 10.85
N LEU A 287 -36.06 16.96 11.85
CA LEU A 287 -35.23 18.15 11.70
C LEU A 287 -33.81 17.80 11.23
N VAL A 288 -33.17 16.83 11.90
CA VAL A 288 -31.84 16.35 11.51
C VAL A 288 -31.87 15.69 10.13
N GLY A 289 -32.94 14.97 9.79
CA GLY A 289 -33.13 14.39 8.45
C GLY A 289 -33.14 15.44 7.35
N VAL A 290 -33.91 16.52 7.54
CA VAL A 290 -33.99 17.65 6.58
C VAL A 290 -32.63 18.34 6.44
N LEU A 291 -31.97 18.65 7.57
CA LEU A 291 -30.63 19.25 7.54
C LEU A 291 -29.62 18.35 6.81
N ASN A 292 -29.65 17.05 7.07
CA ASN A 292 -28.74 16.10 6.44
C ASN A 292 -28.99 16.01 4.93
N GLU A 293 -30.24 15.94 4.48
CA GLU A 293 -30.58 15.91 3.06
C GLU A 293 -30.08 17.17 2.33
N VAL A 294 -30.34 18.35 2.89
CA VAL A 294 -29.92 19.62 2.27
C VAL A 294 -28.41 19.78 2.29
N PHE A 295 -27.75 19.54 3.42
CA PHE A 295 -26.30 19.73 3.51
C PHE A 295 -25.51 18.67 2.75
N THR A 296 -26.02 17.45 2.57
CA THR A 296 -25.40 16.46 1.67
C THR A 296 -25.34 16.98 0.24
N VAL A 297 -26.41 17.64 -0.22
CA VAL A 297 -26.44 18.26 -1.56
C VAL A 297 -25.45 19.43 -1.65
N PHE A 298 -25.33 20.21 -0.58
CA PHE A 298 -24.39 21.33 -0.55
C PHE A 298 -22.94 20.84 -0.56
N ASP A 299 -22.64 19.81 0.24
CA ASP A 299 -21.30 19.21 0.34
C ASP A 299 -20.83 18.75 -1.06
N GLY A 300 -21.69 18.05 -1.82
CA GLY A 300 -21.34 17.64 -3.20
C GLY A 300 -21.11 18.81 -4.15
N LEU A 301 -21.88 19.90 -4.04
CA LEU A 301 -21.67 21.10 -4.86
C LEU A 301 -20.38 21.84 -4.46
N VAL A 302 -20.05 21.90 -3.18
CA VAL A 302 -18.80 22.49 -2.69
C VAL A 302 -17.60 21.75 -3.26
N GLU A 303 -17.63 20.41 -3.24
CA GLU A 303 -16.60 19.56 -3.85
C GLU A 303 -16.50 19.75 -5.37
N ASP A 304 -17.63 19.76 -6.09
CA ASP A 304 -17.67 19.98 -7.55
C ASP A 304 -17.04 21.32 -7.97
N HIS A 305 -17.19 22.34 -7.12
CA HIS A 305 -16.61 23.65 -7.32
C HIS A 305 -15.19 23.77 -6.71
N GLY A 306 -14.66 22.72 -6.07
CA GLY A 306 -13.35 22.65 -5.40
C GLY A 306 -13.16 23.66 -4.27
N LEU A 307 -14.24 24.02 -3.59
CA LEU A 307 -14.26 24.98 -2.49
C LEU A 307 -14.20 24.24 -1.15
N GLU A 308 -13.94 24.97 -0.07
CA GLU A 308 -13.81 24.38 1.26
C GLU A 308 -15.04 24.69 2.12
N LYS A 309 -15.67 23.64 2.65
CA LYS A 309 -16.67 23.78 3.71
C LYS A 309 -15.95 24.11 5.01
N VAL A 310 -16.28 25.25 5.62
CA VAL A 310 -15.69 25.63 6.91
C VAL A 310 -16.40 24.90 8.04
N LYS A 311 -17.71 25.13 8.17
CA LYS A 311 -18.54 24.55 9.23
C LYS A 311 -20.02 24.79 8.95
N THR A 312 -20.85 24.12 9.74
CA THR A 312 -22.25 24.50 9.94
C THR A 312 -22.39 25.25 11.27
N ILE A 313 -23.27 26.24 11.32
CA ILE A 313 -23.58 27.03 12.52
C ILE A 313 -25.08 26.98 12.74
N GLY A 314 -25.54 25.94 13.44
CA GLY A 314 -26.97 25.64 13.50
C GLY A 314 -27.48 25.27 12.11
N ASP A 315 -28.33 26.11 11.55
CA ASP A 315 -28.93 26.02 10.22
C ASP A 315 -28.19 26.79 9.13
N ALA A 316 -27.15 27.55 9.50
CA ALA A 316 -26.28 28.21 8.55
C ALA A 316 -25.16 27.28 8.05
N TYR A 317 -24.83 27.42 6.77
CA TYR A 317 -23.79 26.69 6.07
C TYR A 317 -22.72 27.68 5.57
N MET A 318 -21.45 27.42 5.88
CA MET A 318 -20.34 28.33 5.61
C MET A 318 -19.30 27.71 4.69
N VAL A 319 -18.99 28.41 3.60
CA VAL A 319 -18.02 27.99 2.58
C VAL A 319 -16.98 29.09 2.38
N ILE A 320 -15.76 28.68 2.07
CA ILE A 320 -14.65 29.58 1.76
C ILE A 320 -13.92 29.13 0.49
N GLY A 321 -13.54 30.10 -0.34
CA GLY A 321 -12.58 29.95 -1.43
C GLY A 321 -11.33 30.78 -1.17
N GLY A 322 -10.17 30.31 -1.64
CA GLY A 322 -8.87 30.98 -1.47
C GLY A 322 -8.10 30.61 -0.19
N LEU A 323 -8.59 29.64 0.60
CA LEU A 323 -7.95 29.23 1.86
C LEU A 323 -6.82 28.20 1.66
N LEU A 324 -7.07 27.15 0.86
CA LEU A 324 -6.09 26.10 0.56
C LEU A 324 -5.65 26.14 -0.91
N ASP A 325 -6.38 26.88 -1.73
CA ASP A 325 -6.11 27.06 -3.15
C ASP A 325 -5.62 28.49 -3.40
N THR A 326 -4.55 28.60 -4.19
CA THR A 326 -3.92 29.88 -4.58
C THR A 326 -4.53 30.46 -5.87
N SER A 327 -5.54 29.79 -6.43
CA SER A 327 -6.28 30.28 -7.59
C SER A 327 -6.92 31.64 -7.33
N THR A 328 -6.85 32.52 -8.31
CA THR A 328 -7.40 33.88 -8.22
C THR A 328 -8.88 33.95 -8.60
N ASP A 329 -9.47 32.84 -9.06
CA ASP A 329 -10.86 32.73 -9.50
C ASP A 329 -11.81 32.26 -8.38
N HIS A 330 -11.33 32.25 -7.13
CA HIS A 330 -12.10 31.80 -5.98
C HIS A 330 -13.41 32.59 -5.79
N THR A 331 -13.46 33.87 -6.17
CA THR A 331 -14.70 34.67 -6.07
C THR A 331 -15.75 34.19 -7.08
N GLU A 332 -15.32 33.87 -8.31
CA GLU A 332 -16.16 33.34 -9.38
C GLU A 332 -16.71 31.96 -9.05
N ARG A 333 -15.86 31.08 -8.51
CA ARG A 333 -16.27 29.74 -8.08
C ARG A 333 -17.29 29.79 -6.96
N VAL A 334 -17.10 30.67 -5.97
CA VAL A 334 -18.10 30.89 -4.90
C VAL A 334 -19.41 31.46 -5.46
N ALA A 335 -19.34 32.35 -6.45
CA ALA A 335 -20.52 32.90 -7.12
C ALA A 335 -21.29 31.82 -7.92
N ASP A 336 -20.58 30.96 -8.64
CA ASP A 336 -21.16 29.87 -9.40
C ASP A 336 -21.76 28.80 -8.46
N LEU A 337 -21.08 28.48 -7.35
CA LEU A 337 -21.64 27.65 -6.27
C LEU A 337 -22.95 28.25 -5.76
N ALA A 338 -23.01 29.55 -5.45
CA ALA A 338 -24.22 30.19 -4.94
C ALA A 338 -25.41 30.08 -5.91
N LEU A 339 -25.14 30.22 -7.22
CA LEU A 339 -26.13 30.09 -8.27
C LEU A 339 -26.64 28.65 -8.43
N ASP A 340 -25.73 27.67 -8.35
CA ASP A 340 -26.08 26.25 -8.41
C ASP A 340 -26.84 25.80 -7.15
N LEU A 341 -26.45 26.28 -5.97
CA LEU A 341 -27.19 26.09 -4.71
C LEU A 341 -28.62 26.61 -4.84
N SER A 342 -28.80 27.85 -5.29
CA SER A 342 -30.14 28.43 -5.49
C SER A 342 -30.97 27.59 -6.46
N ALA A 343 -30.41 27.20 -7.61
CA ALA A 343 -31.12 26.38 -8.59
C ALA A 343 -31.48 24.98 -8.09
N ARG A 344 -30.63 24.39 -7.24
CA ARG A 344 -30.86 23.07 -6.66
C ARG A 344 -31.91 23.13 -5.56
N LEU A 345 -31.90 24.18 -4.75
CA LEU A 345 -32.93 24.46 -3.74
C LEU A 345 -34.30 24.67 -4.38
N ASP A 346 -34.40 25.45 -5.46
CA ASP A 346 -35.65 25.63 -6.21
C ASP A 346 -36.20 24.27 -6.71
N ALA A 347 -35.30 23.37 -7.14
CA ALA A 347 -35.68 22.04 -7.60
C ALA A 347 -36.13 21.13 -6.44
N ILE A 348 -35.50 21.22 -5.27
CA ILE A 348 -35.90 20.50 -4.05
C ILE A 348 -37.27 21.01 -3.60
N GLU A 349 -37.48 22.33 -3.53
CA GLU A 349 -38.77 22.93 -3.18
C GLU A 349 -39.90 22.43 -4.07
N ALA A 350 -39.66 22.35 -5.39
CA ALA A 350 -40.62 21.85 -6.36
C ALA A 350 -40.94 20.35 -6.21
N ALA A 351 -39.99 19.54 -5.75
CA ALA A 351 -40.11 18.08 -5.69
C ALA A 351 -40.64 17.56 -4.34
N SER A 352 -40.18 18.12 -3.22
CA SER A 352 -40.36 17.51 -1.89
C SER A 352 -41.29 18.30 -0.94
N ARG A 353 -41.82 19.46 -1.37
CA ARG A 353 -42.67 20.34 -0.54
C ARG A 353 -42.07 20.74 0.82
N LEU A 354 -40.75 20.64 0.98
CA LEU A 354 -40.07 20.99 2.23
C LEU A 354 -40.23 22.47 2.59
N GLY A 355 -40.52 23.35 1.61
CA GLY A 355 -40.77 24.77 1.85
C GLY A 355 -39.56 25.55 2.41
N VAL A 356 -38.37 24.95 2.32
CA VAL A 356 -37.13 25.50 2.86
C VAL A 356 -36.57 26.51 1.87
N ARG A 357 -36.63 27.79 2.24
CA ARG A 357 -35.97 28.87 1.50
C ARG A 357 -34.69 29.26 2.21
N PHE A 358 -33.73 29.76 1.44
CA PHE A 358 -32.45 30.21 1.97
C PHE A 358 -32.22 31.70 1.76
N ARG A 359 -31.46 32.31 2.66
CA ARG A 359 -30.73 33.56 2.39
C ARG A 359 -29.29 33.19 2.10
N ILE A 360 -28.69 33.83 1.10
CA ILE A 360 -27.28 33.62 0.77
C ILE A 360 -26.57 34.97 0.77
N GLY A 361 -25.42 35.05 1.45
CA GLY A 361 -24.58 36.24 1.55
C GLY A 361 -23.14 35.94 1.18
N ILE A 362 -22.53 36.80 0.37
CA ILE A 362 -21.14 36.64 -0.09
C ILE A 362 -20.34 37.91 0.18
N ASN A 363 -19.13 37.74 0.71
CA ASN A 363 -18.15 38.82 0.83
C ASN A 363 -16.73 38.27 0.61
N CYS A 364 -15.80 39.12 0.18
CA CYS A 364 -14.39 38.79 0.04
C CYS A 364 -13.49 39.80 0.77
N GLY A 365 -12.26 39.40 1.05
CA GLY A 365 -11.28 40.19 1.81
C GLY A 365 -10.39 39.34 2.72
N PRO A 366 -9.59 39.97 3.59
CA PRO A 366 -8.62 39.27 4.41
C PRO A 366 -9.25 38.54 5.60
N VAL A 367 -8.68 37.40 5.99
CA VAL A 367 -9.06 36.62 7.19
C VAL A 367 -7.83 36.08 7.91
N VAL A 368 -8.04 35.66 9.15
CA VAL A 368 -7.12 34.80 9.89
C VAL A 368 -7.77 33.44 10.04
N ALA A 369 -7.07 32.38 9.66
CA ALA A 369 -7.50 31.01 9.92
C ALA A 369 -6.57 30.35 10.93
N GLY A 370 -7.07 29.40 11.69
CA GLY A 370 -6.23 28.75 12.69
C GLY A 370 -6.94 27.65 13.45
N VAL A 371 -6.15 26.93 14.25
CA VAL A 371 -6.65 25.83 15.08
C VAL A 371 -6.79 26.31 16.52
N ILE A 372 -7.99 26.16 17.09
CA ILE A 372 -8.26 26.42 18.50
C ILE A 372 -8.62 25.12 19.22
N GLY A 373 -8.15 25.01 20.47
CA GLY A 373 -8.51 23.93 21.38
C GLY A 373 -7.39 22.91 21.56
N THR A 374 -7.39 22.23 22.70
CA THR A 374 -6.37 21.22 23.07
C THR A 374 -6.91 19.79 23.07
N LYS A 375 -8.25 19.63 23.04
CA LYS A 375 -8.94 18.32 23.04
C LYS A 375 -9.97 18.17 21.93
N LYS A 376 -10.59 19.28 21.53
CA LYS A 376 -11.49 19.38 20.37
C LYS A 376 -10.89 20.44 19.46
N PHE A 377 -9.96 20.02 18.61
CA PHE A 377 -9.36 20.91 17.63
C PHE A 377 -10.46 21.38 16.68
N ILE A 378 -10.59 22.70 16.52
CA ILE A 378 -11.48 23.32 15.55
C ILE A 378 -10.60 24.20 14.69
N TYR A 379 -10.51 23.87 13.41
CA TYR A 379 -9.96 24.78 12.41
C TYR A 379 -11.10 25.72 11.97
N ASP A 380 -10.88 27.02 12.09
CA ASP A 380 -11.91 28.02 11.84
C ASP A 380 -11.28 29.31 11.31
N VAL A 381 -12.13 30.21 10.80
CA VAL A 381 -11.72 31.49 10.21
C VAL A 381 -12.37 32.66 10.94
N TRP A 382 -11.58 33.71 11.16
CA TRP A 382 -11.98 34.92 11.85
C TRP A 382 -11.59 36.15 11.06
N GLY A 383 -12.34 37.22 11.27
CA GLY A 383 -12.04 38.51 10.69
C GLY A 383 -13.29 39.34 10.42
N ASP A 384 -13.07 40.61 10.16
CA ASP A 384 -14.12 41.53 9.76
C ASP A 384 -14.80 41.08 8.44
N THR A 385 -14.04 40.47 7.52
CA THR A 385 -14.55 39.86 6.28
C THR A 385 -15.59 38.78 6.55
N VAL A 386 -15.36 37.93 7.55
CA VAL A 386 -16.29 36.86 7.97
C VAL A 386 -17.57 37.47 8.53
N ASN A 387 -17.43 38.46 9.40
CA ASN A 387 -18.58 39.17 9.98
C ASN A 387 -19.41 39.83 8.88
N LEU A 388 -18.78 40.50 7.92
CA LEU A 388 -19.49 41.15 6.82
C LEU A 388 -20.20 40.15 5.90
N ALA A 389 -19.58 38.99 5.61
CA ALA A 389 -20.23 37.91 4.86
C ALA A 389 -21.51 37.42 5.57
N ALA A 390 -21.42 37.17 6.87
CA ALA A 390 -22.58 36.80 7.70
C ALA A 390 -23.65 37.92 7.72
N ARG A 391 -23.26 39.20 7.67
CA ARG A 391 -24.23 40.30 7.53
C ARG A 391 -24.90 40.32 6.16
N MET A 392 -24.17 40.01 5.08
CA MET A 392 -24.77 39.91 3.75
C MET A 392 -25.85 38.83 3.68
N GLU A 393 -25.67 37.72 4.41
CA GLU A 393 -26.69 36.67 4.53
C GLU A 393 -27.86 37.16 5.40
N SER A 394 -27.58 37.57 6.65
CA SER A 394 -28.63 37.84 7.64
C SER A 394 -29.55 39.01 7.27
N LEU A 395 -29.03 39.99 6.54
CA LEU A 395 -29.78 41.12 6.00
C LEU A 395 -30.31 40.86 4.59
N GLY A 396 -29.99 39.71 4.01
CA GLY A 396 -30.38 39.27 2.68
C GLY A 396 -31.88 39.02 2.53
N VAL A 397 -32.30 38.91 1.28
CA VAL A 397 -33.71 38.61 0.94
C VAL A 397 -33.82 37.12 0.63
N PRO A 398 -34.81 36.39 1.19
CA PRO A 398 -35.06 34.99 0.87
C PRO A 398 -35.08 34.70 -0.64
N GLY A 399 -34.36 33.66 -1.07
CA GLY A 399 -34.27 33.26 -2.47
C GLY A 399 -33.40 34.17 -3.35
N ARG A 400 -32.69 35.14 -2.75
CA ARG A 400 -31.77 36.04 -3.45
C ARG A 400 -30.36 35.84 -2.89
N ILE A 401 -29.36 35.95 -3.76
CA ILE A 401 -27.96 35.91 -3.38
C ILE A 401 -27.49 37.35 -3.21
N GLN A 402 -27.14 37.75 -2.00
CA GLN A 402 -26.64 39.08 -1.71
C GLN A 402 -25.12 39.12 -1.68
N VAL A 403 -24.54 40.15 -2.27
CA VAL A 403 -23.10 40.35 -2.32
C VAL A 403 -22.70 41.75 -1.85
N SER A 404 -21.53 41.85 -1.24
CA SER A 404 -20.90 43.12 -0.88
C SER A 404 -20.33 43.84 -2.12
N GLY A 405 -19.93 45.10 -1.95
CA GLY A 405 -19.27 45.86 -3.03
C GLY A 405 -17.94 45.26 -3.49
N ALA A 406 -17.16 44.66 -2.58
CA ALA A 406 -15.90 44.03 -2.93
C ALA A 406 -16.09 42.82 -3.87
N VAL A 407 -17.18 42.07 -3.68
CA VAL A 407 -17.54 40.96 -4.56
C VAL A 407 -18.10 41.48 -5.88
N GLU A 408 -18.96 42.51 -5.84
CA GLU A 408 -19.50 43.14 -7.05
C GLU A 408 -18.40 43.63 -7.98
N GLU A 409 -17.37 44.28 -7.45
CA GLU A 409 -16.25 44.81 -8.23
C GLU A 409 -15.52 43.70 -9.01
N ARG A 410 -15.34 42.52 -8.41
CA ARG A 410 -14.66 41.37 -9.03
C ARG A 410 -15.52 40.64 -10.07
N LEU A 411 -16.83 40.62 -9.86
CA LEU A 411 -17.78 39.91 -10.72
C LEU A 411 -18.35 40.80 -11.85
N ARG A 412 -18.20 42.13 -11.75
CA ARG A 412 -18.68 43.10 -12.72
C ARG A 412 -18.18 42.75 -14.13
N GLY A 413 -19.07 42.86 -15.11
CA GLY A 413 -18.77 42.60 -16.52
C GLY A 413 -18.86 41.13 -16.94
N ARG A 414 -18.88 40.18 -16.00
CA ARG A 414 -19.05 38.73 -16.28
C ARG A 414 -20.33 38.14 -15.71
N TYR A 415 -20.83 38.70 -14.61
CA TYR A 415 -22.04 38.25 -13.92
C TYR A 415 -23.16 39.29 -14.00
N GLN A 416 -24.40 38.82 -13.83
CA GLN A 416 -25.59 39.66 -13.76
C GLN A 416 -25.80 40.08 -12.30
N LEU A 417 -25.60 41.37 -12.04
CA LEU A 417 -25.66 41.96 -10.70
C LEU A 417 -26.71 43.07 -10.70
N GLU A 418 -27.65 43.01 -9.76
CA GLU A 418 -28.72 43.99 -9.58
C GLU A 418 -28.42 44.85 -8.34
N ALA A 419 -28.41 46.17 -8.47
CA ALA A 419 -28.22 47.04 -7.32
C ALA A 419 -29.39 46.88 -6.32
N ARG A 420 -29.07 46.55 -5.07
CA ARG A 420 -30.05 46.54 -3.95
C ARG A 420 -30.23 47.93 -3.36
N GLY A 421 -29.15 48.71 -3.32
CA GLY A 421 -29.07 50.00 -2.65
C GLY A 421 -28.28 49.94 -1.34
N LEU A 422 -28.41 50.99 -0.54
CA LEU A 422 -27.75 51.11 0.76
C LEU A 422 -28.49 50.28 1.81
N ILE A 423 -27.74 49.52 2.60
CA ILE A 423 -28.27 48.84 3.80
C ILE A 423 -27.45 49.21 5.03
N GLU A 424 -28.12 49.34 6.17
CA GLU A 424 -27.46 49.60 7.44
C GLU A 424 -26.83 48.32 7.98
N VAL A 425 -25.50 48.32 8.11
CA VAL A 425 -24.71 47.22 8.64
C VAL A 425 -24.12 47.61 9.99
N LYS A 426 -24.48 46.85 11.04
CA LYS A 426 -24.00 47.08 12.40
C LYS A 426 -22.46 47.16 12.43
N GLY A 427 -21.93 48.29 12.91
CA GLY A 427 -20.49 48.54 13.02
C GLY A 427 -19.81 49.05 11.74
N LYS A 428 -20.55 49.18 10.62
CA LYS A 428 -20.02 49.70 9.34
C LYS A 428 -20.87 50.83 8.73
N GLY A 429 -22.08 51.07 9.25
CA GLY A 429 -23.01 52.07 8.73
C GLY A 429 -23.68 51.63 7.43
N SER A 430 -24.15 52.59 6.64
CA SER A 430 -24.76 52.36 5.34
C SER A 430 -23.74 51.90 4.29
N LEU A 431 -23.94 50.70 3.74
CA LEU A 431 -23.10 50.13 2.68
C LEU A 431 -23.93 49.84 1.43
N PRO A 432 -23.42 50.12 0.21
CA PRO A 432 -24.06 49.68 -1.01
C PRO A 432 -23.94 48.16 -1.15
N THR A 433 -25.01 47.53 -1.64
CA THR A 433 -25.09 46.09 -1.84
C THR A 433 -25.78 45.73 -3.16
N TRP A 434 -25.57 44.50 -3.60
CA TRP A 434 -26.09 43.98 -4.87
C TRP A 434 -26.66 42.58 -4.69
N PHE A 435 -27.52 42.18 -5.62
CA PHE A 435 -27.97 40.82 -5.78
C PHE A 435 -27.29 40.18 -6.98
N LEU A 436 -26.73 38.99 -6.79
CA LEU A 436 -26.25 38.14 -7.87
C LEU A 436 -27.43 37.36 -8.46
N ALA A 437 -27.71 37.58 -9.75
CA ALA A 437 -28.85 37.01 -10.47
C ALA A 437 -28.46 35.96 -11.52
N GLY A 438 -27.20 35.92 -11.95
CA GLY A 438 -26.73 34.95 -12.95
C GLY A 438 -25.26 35.09 -13.33
N GLY A 439 -24.73 34.08 -14.00
CA GLY A 439 -23.32 33.99 -14.41
C GLY A 439 -23.10 33.22 -15.72
N PRO A 440 -21.84 33.16 -16.21
CA PRO A 440 -21.48 32.59 -17.52
C PRO A 440 -21.91 31.13 -17.71
N GLY A 441 -21.77 30.29 -16.67
CA GLY A 441 -22.20 28.89 -16.68
C GLY A 441 -23.71 28.70 -16.52
N HIS A 442 -24.34 29.55 -15.71
CA HIS A 442 -25.77 29.48 -15.37
C HIS A 442 -26.69 29.83 -16.55
N ALA A 443 -26.28 30.80 -17.41
CA ALA A 443 -27.06 31.21 -18.59
C ALA A 443 -27.23 30.10 -19.64
N ARG A 444 -26.24 29.21 -19.81
CA ARG A 444 -26.31 28.05 -20.72
C ARG A 444 -27.28 26.98 -20.20
N ARG A 445 -27.22 26.65 -18.92
CA ARG A 445 -28.09 25.63 -18.28
C ARG A 445 -29.56 26.07 -18.20
N ARG A 446 -29.82 27.34 -17.90
CA ARG A 446 -31.20 27.90 -17.86
C ARG A 446 -31.87 27.93 -19.24
N ARG A 447 -31.13 28.26 -20.31
CA ARG A 447 -31.63 28.21 -21.71
C ARG A 447 -31.93 26.78 -22.18
N GLN A 448 -31.12 25.79 -21.78
CA GLN A 448 -31.39 24.37 -22.10
C GLN A 448 -32.61 23.84 -21.34
N ARG A 449 -32.80 24.19 -20.06
CA ARG A 449 -34.00 23.82 -19.29
C ARG A 449 -35.28 24.46 -19.85
N GLN A 450 -35.26 25.76 -20.18
CA GLN A 450 -36.43 26.42 -20.78
C GLN A 450 -36.80 25.84 -22.15
N ARG A 451 -35.81 25.41 -22.96
CA ARG A 451 -36.07 24.68 -24.21
C ARG A 451 -36.60 23.25 -23.99
N GLY A 452 -36.14 22.55 -22.95
CA GLY A 452 -36.65 21.23 -22.58
C GLY A 452 -38.08 21.26 -22.05
N GLN A 453 -38.43 22.26 -21.26
CA GLN A 453 -39.79 22.47 -20.74
C GLN A 453 -40.78 22.83 -21.87
N ALA A 454 -40.39 23.75 -22.76
CA ALA A 454 -41.21 24.13 -23.91
C ALA A 454 -41.43 22.98 -24.92
N ALA A 455 -40.50 22.03 -25.01
CA ALA A 455 -40.65 20.82 -25.82
C ALA A 455 -41.53 19.75 -25.15
N ALA A 456 -41.65 19.76 -23.82
CA ALA A 456 -42.55 18.87 -23.08
C ALA A 456 -44.02 19.33 -23.16
N ASP A 457 -44.27 20.64 -23.13
CA ASP A 457 -45.61 21.23 -23.24
C ASP A 457 -46.20 21.20 -24.66
N GLN A 458 -45.41 20.85 -25.69
CA GLN A 458 -45.87 20.75 -27.09
C GLN A 458 -46.20 19.33 -27.55
N ARG A 459 -46.22 18.33 -26.65
CA ARG A 459 -46.70 16.99 -27.01
C ARG A 459 -48.24 16.99 -27.05
N PRO A 460 -48.90 16.79 -28.20
CA PRO A 460 -50.35 16.69 -28.23
C PRO A 460 -50.79 15.41 -27.53
N GLY A 461 -51.78 15.53 -26.63
CA GLY A 461 -52.35 14.42 -25.88
C GLY A 461 -52.84 13.32 -26.82
N GLY A 462 -52.15 12.18 -26.82
CA GLY A 462 -52.61 10.95 -27.45
C GLY A 462 -53.81 10.42 -26.67
N GLY A 463 -54.98 10.51 -27.29
CA GLY A 463 -56.24 10.01 -26.75
C GLY A 463 -56.17 8.53 -26.40
N ILE A 464 -56.69 8.20 -25.22
CA ILE A 464 -56.90 6.83 -24.77
C ILE A 464 -58.08 6.28 -25.59
N GLY A 465 -57.76 5.50 -26.63
CA GLY A 465 -58.72 4.72 -27.39
C GLY A 465 -59.23 3.54 -26.55
N THR A 466 -60.53 3.54 -26.28
CA THR A 466 -61.28 2.39 -25.79
C THR A 466 -61.29 1.30 -26.86
N GLY A 467 -60.77 0.12 -26.54
CA GLY A 467 -60.77 -1.04 -27.43
C GLY A 467 -60.58 -2.33 -26.65
N LEU A 468 -61.58 -2.71 -25.85
CA LEU A 468 -61.73 -4.07 -25.32
C LEU A 468 -62.38 -4.93 -26.41
N GLY A 469 -61.60 -5.83 -27.00
CA GLY A 469 -62.09 -7.00 -27.71
C GLY A 469 -61.79 -8.24 -26.88
N ALA A 470 -62.83 -8.95 -26.47
CA ALA A 470 -62.75 -10.34 -26.03
C ALA A 470 -63.84 -11.10 -26.78
N ASP A 471 -63.39 -11.99 -27.65
CA ASP A 471 -64.16 -13.00 -28.35
C ASP A 471 -65.00 -13.82 -27.38
N ASP A 472 -66.27 -13.96 -27.72
CA ASP A 472 -67.16 -14.99 -27.21
C ASP A 472 -67.34 -16.03 -28.31
N ALA A 473 -67.20 -17.29 -27.92
CA ALA A 473 -67.24 -18.45 -28.79
C ALA A 473 -68.62 -18.63 -29.46
N ARG A 474 -68.62 -18.96 -30.76
CA ARG A 474 -69.48 -19.98 -31.43
C ARG A 474 -69.38 -19.86 -32.95
N GLY A 475 -69.06 -20.98 -33.61
CA GLY A 475 -69.21 -21.17 -35.06
C GLY A 475 -68.01 -21.83 -35.69
#